data_AF-A0A6A5GKK1-F1
#
_entry.id   AF-A0A6A5GKK1-F1
#
_cell.length_a   1.000
_cell.length_b   1.000
_cell.length_c   1.000
_cell.angle_alpha   90.00
_cell.angle_beta   90.00
_cell.angle_gamma   90.00
#
_symmetry.space_group_name_H-M   'P 1'
#
loop_
_entity.id
_entity.type
_entity.pdbx_description
1 polymer ?
#
loop_
_entity_poly.entity_id
_entity_poly.type
_entity_poly.pdbx_seq_one_letter_code
_entity_poly.pdbx_strand_id
1 'polypeptide(L)'
;MTKFKKNVARQTYGQRKDASGREFEVRSLGIQVKSTQSSKGSQVKPENIIGLLHLKNVATDSTVHHTVEIQCDSEPTPQPIVIQSSIDSENKKLDMKDEMYKRIGRALCAIKSDTFPKIPTKKNIKNSGEEIMRNVTNVINIMRASIGEDVRHTFLKNMIDATSKVCGISRNTVINRTPEREMKPKKRLRDMSRKEKCRRYVSELPMLTRSRIIGRIHEMWRNGKDVTSEDLWKWSKENLSFTKGKTVFLHVLRGLGFLYKKKDHNTVVEERLDIIKRRGIYLNEKKKWDEKNAFYGSCDETWAHDGMVRRYGWQHSNGGNYKRARMSDLEAPQAGPQQGKERGKRIIVAAVLTEKGVLPGSELLLISGVNVDEQKADYHRDMDGDNFERYYKTIVPLLAAEAQKEGRPAVLIVDNAPYHCKAIKKPPTSGSSKQEIQAFLTENGLKFFKKQNRDVLYDLVKAFIDCNGGREAFTTYEFDEYAKSHGVTVLRLPQYHCFFNPVELLWSQLKQHLRKEGNTTDTAETVRTRALRFLQNFRDVSSKDLFAHTQKIEQDVREMSEERMLTLSEEHFDLLYDVDDEGRLINVTIDGDDVDNGDFFDSFCLSDDSSDDSFDDSDDDEELIIDYTEMV
;
A
#
# COMPACT_ATOMS: atom_id res chain seq x y z
N MET A 1 51.65 36.78 -22.55
CA MET A 1 51.61 35.56 -21.71
C MET A 1 50.32 34.77 -22.01
N THR A 2 50.22 33.54 -21.52
CA THR A 2 49.42 32.47 -22.16
C THR A 2 47.92 32.50 -21.82
N LYS A 3 47.07 32.25 -22.83
CA LYS A 3 45.62 32.02 -22.64
C LYS A 3 45.38 30.70 -21.89
N PHE A 4 44.72 30.75 -20.73
CA PHE A 4 44.27 29.54 -20.03
C PHE A 4 43.13 28.85 -20.78
N LYS A 5 43.37 27.64 -21.30
CA LYS A 5 42.29 26.74 -21.75
C LYS A 5 41.71 26.01 -20.54
N LYS A 6 40.40 26.08 -20.32
CA LYS A 6 39.69 25.13 -19.44
C LYS A 6 39.67 23.76 -20.13
N ASN A 7 40.49 22.81 -19.66
CA ASN A 7 40.34 21.40 -20.04
C ASN A 7 39.15 20.81 -19.28
N VAL A 8 37.99 20.72 -19.93
CA VAL A 8 36.86 19.91 -19.45
C VAL A 8 37.19 18.44 -19.70
N ALA A 9 37.46 17.69 -18.63
CA ALA A 9 37.60 16.25 -18.73
C ALA A 9 36.22 15.61 -18.96
N ARG A 10 35.96 15.12 -20.18
CA ARG A 10 34.78 14.29 -20.45
C ARG A 10 34.85 13.02 -19.61
N GLN A 11 33.79 12.72 -18.86
CA GLN A 11 33.53 11.35 -18.41
C GLN A 11 33.25 10.49 -19.65
N THR A 12 34.16 9.56 -19.96
CA THR A 12 33.97 8.60 -21.05
C THR A 12 33.27 7.36 -20.51
N TYR A 13 31.95 7.35 -20.61
CA TYR A 13 31.13 6.17 -20.37
C TYR A 13 31.41 5.13 -21.46
N GLY A 14 31.89 3.95 -21.06
CA GLY A 14 32.20 2.87 -21.98
C GLY A 14 31.18 1.75 -21.87
N GLN A 15 30.20 1.71 -22.78
CA GLN A 15 29.31 0.56 -22.90
C GLN A 15 30.13 -0.71 -23.19
N ARG A 16 29.76 -1.82 -22.54
CA ARG A 16 30.26 -3.16 -22.86
C ARG A 16 29.11 -4.15 -22.83
N LYS A 17 29.23 -5.19 -23.66
CA LYS A 17 28.36 -6.36 -23.66
C LYS A 17 29.09 -7.55 -23.03
N ASP A 18 28.36 -8.36 -22.27
CA ASP A 18 28.84 -9.66 -21.82
C ASP A 18 28.71 -10.73 -22.91
N ALA A 19 29.15 -11.96 -22.64
CA ALA A 19 29.03 -13.10 -23.56
C ALA A 19 27.58 -13.58 -23.79
N SER A 20 26.60 -13.02 -23.06
CA SER A 20 25.15 -13.21 -23.26
C SER A 20 24.47 -12.00 -23.93
N GLY A 21 25.25 -11.02 -24.40
CA GLY A 21 24.76 -9.84 -25.14
C GLY A 21 24.18 -8.71 -24.29
N ARG A 22 24.18 -8.84 -22.94
CA ARG A 22 23.62 -7.82 -22.04
C ARG A 22 24.55 -6.62 -21.90
N GLU A 23 24.00 -5.42 -22.01
CA GLU A 23 24.72 -4.15 -21.84
C GLU A 23 24.75 -3.69 -20.38
N PHE A 24 25.90 -3.24 -19.92
CA PHE A 24 26.07 -2.65 -18.58
C PHE A 24 26.94 -1.39 -18.62
N GLU A 25 26.64 -0.42 -17.76
CA GLU A 25 27.39 0.83 -17.61
C GLU A 25 28.40 0.71 -16.45
N VAL A 26 29.70 0.81 -16.76
CA VAL A 26 30.77 0.66 -15.77
C VAL A 26 31.43 2.01 -15.48
N ARG A 27 31.30 2.49 -14.23
CA ARG A 27 32.02 3.69 -13.75
C ARG A 27 33.46 3.33 -13.37
N SER A 28 34.43 4.09 -13.87
CA SER A 28 35.85 3.93 -13.54
C SER A 28 36.28 4.89 -12.42
N LEU A 29 37.03 4.37 -11.44
CA LEU A 29 37.56 5.17 -10.32
C LEU A 29 38.94 5.74 -10.67
N GLY A 30 39.00 7.07 -10.84
CA GLY A 30 40.26 7.82 -10.86
C GLY A 30 40.63 8.29 -9.45
N ILE A 31 41.66 7.71 -8.84
CA ILE A 31 42.12 8.09 -7.50
C ILE A 31 43.04 9.32 -7.61
N GLN A 32 42.69 10.41 -6.93
CA GLN A 32 43.60 11.53 -6.66
C GLN A 32 43.88 11.62 -5.16
N VAL A 33 45.17 11.53 -4.80
CA VAL A 33 45.64 11.84 -3.44
C VAL A 33 45.93 13.33 -3.34
N LYS A 34 45.48 13.98 -2.28
CA LYS A 34 45.89 15.35 -1.91
C LYS A 34 46.30 15.40 -0.44
N SER A 35 47.43 16.04 -0.18
CA SER A 35 47.95 16.30 1.15
C SER A 35 47.38 17.59 1.74
N THR A 36 47.07 17.53 3.04
CA THR A 36 47.01 18.60 4.05
C THR A 36 47.31 20.05 3.65
N GLN A 37 46.47 20.97 4.15
CA GLN A 37 46.95 22.03 5.06
C GLN A 37 45.83 22.50 6.00
N SER A 38 46.22 23.14 7.11
CA SER A 38 45.33 23.61 8.18
C SER A 38 45.49 25.12 8.38
N SER A 39 44.40 25.82 8.69
CA SER A 39 44.43 27.20 9.19
C SER A 39 43.32 27.43 10.22
N LYS A 40 43.43 28.51 11.00
CA LYS A 40 42.75 28.67 12.29
C LYS A 40 41.40 29.39 12.16
N GLY A 41 40.47 29.10 13.07
CA GLY A 41 39.18 29.77 13.15
C GLY A 41 39.18 31.07 13.96
N SER A 42 38.01 31.66 14.12
CA SER A 42 37.71 32.75 15.08
C SER A 42 36.27 32.61 15.57
N GLN A 43 36.06 32.74 16.88
CA GLN A 43 34.73 32.79 17.51
C GLN A 43 34.48 34.23 18.01
N VAL A 44 33.29 34.79 17.77
CA VAL A 44 32.74 35.88 18.60
C VAL A 44 31.21 35.76 18.70
N LYS A 45 30.71 35.92 19.93
CA LYS A 45 29.32 36.18 20.39
C LYS A 45 29.45 36.70 21.84
N PRO A 46 28.43 37.36 22.45
CA PRO A 46 27.33 38.16 21.90
C PRO A 46 27.22 39.53 22.64
N GLU A 47 26.00 40.12 22.67
CA GLU A 47 25.38 40.96 23.74
C GLU A 47 25.09 42.46 23.54
N ASN A 48 24.00 42.86 24.23
CA ASN A 48 23.48 44.19 24.57
C ASN A 48 22.86 45.10 23.48
N ILE A 49 21.97 46.05 23.82
CA ILE A 49 20.65 46.00 24.50
C ILE A 49 20.00 47.42 24.46
N ILE A 50 18.70 47.49 24.14
CA ILE A 50 17.72 48.59 24.38
C ILE A 50 18.07 50.05 23.97
N GLY A 51 17.21 50.61 23.10
CA GLY A 51 16.53 51.91 23.39
C GLY A 51 16.83 53.12 22.50
N LEU A 52 15.82 53.62 21.77
CA LEU A 52 15.12 54.87 22.14
C LEU A 52 13.85 55.11 21.27
N LEU A 53 12.90 55.88 21.82
CA LEU A 53 11.81 56.53 21.08
C LEU A 53 12.19 57.99 20.77
N HIS A 54 11.76 58.55 19.63
CA HIS A 54 10.98 59.82 19.48
C HIS A 54 11.15 60.56 18.13
N LEU A 55 10.01 61.09 17.62
CA LEU A 55 9.79 62.38 16.94
C LEU A 55 10.60 62.79 15.67
N LYS A 56 9.88 62.95 14.54
CA LYS A 56 9.44 64.24 13.91
C LYS A 56 8.75 63.92 12.56
N ASN A 57 7.56 64.45 12.21
CA ASN A 57 7.12 65.84 11.97
C ASN A 57 7.73 66.53 10.73
N VAL A 58 7.03 66.43 9.58
CA VAL A 58 6.76 67.45 8.51
C VAL A 58 5.58 66.86 7.70
N ALA A 59 4.38 67.43 7.48
CA ALA A 59 3.77 68.77 7.64
C ALA A 59 3.93 69.78 6.48
N THR A 60 2.98 69.76 5.53
CA THR A 60 2.40 70.87 4.71
C THR A 60 1.24 70.24 3.90
N ASP A 61 -0.03 70.63 4.07
CA ASP A 61 -0.74 71.77 3.42
C ASP A 61 -1.05 71.51 1.91
N SER A 62 -2.21 71.87 1.33
CA SER A 62 -3.14 72.96 1.68
C SER A 62 -4.60 72.70 1.20
N THR A 63 -5.62 73.21 1.92
CA THR A 63 -6.81 74.01 1.43
C THR A 63 -7.73 73.50 0.26
N VAL A 64 -9.07 73.72 0.18
CA VAL A 64 -10.04 74.52 0.96
C VAL A 64 -11.53 74.17 0.65
N HIS A 65 -12.43 74.55 1.59
CA HIS A 65 -13.91 74.79 1.60
C HIS A 65 -14.71 75.01 0.28
N HIS A 66 -16.07 74.98 0.20
CA HIS A 66 -17.18 74.50 1.08
C HIS A 66 -18.55 74.39 0.33
N THR A 67 -19.58 74.02 1.11
CA THR A 67 -21.07 74.15 1.00
C THR A 67 -21.60 75.53 0.47
N VAL A 68 -22.91 75.80 0.21
CA VAL A 68 -24.17 75.35 0.86
C VAL A 68 -25.47 75.70 0.07
N GLU A 69 -26.57 74.91 0.21
CA GLU A 69 -28.05 75.24 0.09
C GLU A 69 -28.61 76.05 -1.14
N ILE A 70 -29.91 76.31 -1.43
CA ILE A 70 -31.32 76.04 -0.95
C ILE A 70 -32.28 76.05 -2.21
N GLN A 71 -33.62 75.87 -2.32
CA GLN A 71 -34.85 75.96 -1.48
C GLN A 71 -35.97 74.93 -1.89
N CYS A 72 -37.27 75.32 -1.92
CA CYS A 72 -38.47 74.43 -1.91
C CYS A 72 -39.67 74.86 -2.82
N ASP A 73 -40.66 73.95 -2.92
CA ASP A 73 -42.13 74.10 -3.11
C ASP A 73 -42.82 74.63 -4.39
N SER A 74 -43.79 73.84 -4.92
CA SER A 74 -45.18 74.25 -5.27
C SER A 74 -46.06 73.08 -5.80
N GLU A 75 -47.40 73.26 -5.82
CA GLU A 75 -48.45 72.25 -6.10
C GLU A 75 -48.97 72.23 -7.58
N PRO A 76 -49.89 71.31 -8.00
CA PRO A 76 -49.85 70.73 -9.37
C PRO A 76 -50.97 71.13 -10.39
N THR A 77 -50.94 70.44 -11.55
CA THR A 77 -51.95 70.29 -12.64
C THR A 77 -52.18 71.45 -13.64
N PRO A 78 -52.64 71.18 -14.90
CA PRO A 78 -52.89 69.89 -15.60
C PRO A 78 -52.17 69.77 -16.98
N GLN A 79 -52.64 68.83 -17.84
CA GLN A 79 -52.23 68.51 -19.24
C GLN A 79 -51.20 67.35 -19.39
N PRO A 80 -51.29 66.52 -20.45
CA PRO A 80 -52.40 65.57 -20.64
C PRO A 80 -51.92 64.12 -20.78
N ILE A 81 -52.85 63.17 -20.59
CA ILE A 81 -52.57 61.73 -20.64
C ILE A 81 -52.23 61.27 -22.06
N VAL A 82 -51.07 60.62 -22.22
CA VAL A 82 -50.78 59.73 -23.36
C VAL A 82 -50.76 58.29 -22.85
N ILE A 83 -51.80 57.51 -23.13
CA ILE A 83 -51.78 56.06 -22.93
C ILE A 83 -50.97 55.46 -24.09
N GLN A 84 -49.72 55.07 -23.83
CA GLN A 84 -49.08 54.02 -24.62
C GLN A 84 -49.46 52.67 -24.02
N SER A 85 -49.96 51.77 -24.86
CA SER A 85 -50.61 50.52 -24.48
C SER A 85 -49.64 49.50 -23.88
N SER A 86 -49.97 49.01 -22.68
CA SER A 86 -49.29 47.85 -22.05
C SER A 86 -49.29 46.60 -22.94
N ILE A 87 -50.32 46.47 -23.77
CA ILE A 87 -50.57 45.40 -24.76
C ILE A 87 -49.32 45.09 -25.62
N ASP A 88 -48.61 46.11 -26.10
CA ASP A 88 -47.46 45.90 -26.99
C ASP A 88 -46.29 45.19 -26.28
N SER A 89 -46.14 45.41 -24.97
CA SER A 89 -45.11 44.73 -24.17
C SER A 89 -45.43 43.25 -23.89
N GLU A 90 -46.72 42.89 -23.86
CA GLU A 90 -47.18 41.51 -23.66
C GLU A 90 -47.16 40.73 -24.98
N ASN A 91 -47.64 41.32 -26.08
CA ASN A 91 -47.54 40.74 -27.43
C ASN A 91 -46.09 40.42 -27.79
N LYS A 92 -45.15 41.35 -27.52
CA LYS A 92 -43.71 41.15 -27.78
C LYS A 92 -43.08 40.08 -26.87
N LYS A 93 -43.61 39.86 -25.67
CA LYS A 93 -43.22 38.74 -24.78
C LYS A 93 -43.83 37.41 -25.20
N LEU A 94 -45.01 37.39 -25.82
CA LEU A 94 -45.58 36.19 -26.44
C LEU A 94 -44.74 35.77 -27.64
N ASP A 95 -44.49 36.68 -28.58
CA ASP A 95 -43.74 36.41 -29.82
C ASP A 95 -42.32 35.85 -29.53
N MET A 96 -41.61 36.43 -28.55
CA MET A 96 -40.32 35.91 -28.09
C MET A 96 -40.39 34.50 -27.49
N LYS A 97 -41.48 34.14 -26.81
CA LYS A 97 -41.70 32.77 -26.29
C LYS A 97 -42.06 31.81 -27.42
N ASP A 98 -42.91 32.23 -28.35
CA ASP A 98 -43.33 31.38 -29.46
C ASP A 98 -42.18 31.10 -30.42
N GLU A 99 -41.29 32.06 -30.70
CA GLU A 99 -40.04 31.78 -31.42
C GLU A 99 -39.11 30.84 -30.64
N MET A 100 -38.99 30.98 -29.30
CA MET A 100 -38.23 30.02 -28.48
C MET A 100 -38.85 28.60 -28.56
N TYR A 101 -40.18 28.47 -28.47
CA TYR A 101 -40.87 27.19 -28.62
C TYR A 101 -40.71 26.61 -30.03
N LYS A 102 -40.76 27.44 -31.09
CA LYS A 102 -40.46 27.02 -32.46
C LYS A 102 -39.01 26.55 -32.62
N ARG A 103 -38.02 27.19 -31.98
CA ARG A 103 -36.62 26.73 -31.97
C ARG A 103 -36.48 25.37 -31.29
N ILE A 104 -37.01 25.21 -30.06
CA ILE A 104 -36.98 23.94 -29.32
C ILE A 104 -37.69 22.83 -30.10
N GLY A 105 -38.85 23.12 -30.70
CA GLY A 105 -39.61 22.18 -31.53
C GLY A 105 -38.85 21.75 -32.78
N ARG A 106 -38.27 22.69 -33.54
CA ARG A 106 -37.42 22.39 -34.71
C ARG A 106 -36.21 21.54 -34.32
N ALA A 107 -35.56 21.86 -33.21
CA ALA A 107 -34.41 21.10 -32.69
C ALA A 107 -34.77 19.65 -32.34
N LEU A 108 -35.91 19.41 -31.69
CA LEU A 108 -36.40 18.07 -31.38
C LEU A 108 -36.83 17.29 -32.64
N CYS A 109 -37.53 17.94 -33.57
CA CYS A 109 -37.94 17.31 -34.85
C CYS A 109 -36.75 16.97 -35.78
N ALA A 110 -35.57 17.58 -35.57
CA ALA A 110 -34.36 17.24 -36.30
C ALA A 110 -33.65 15.96 -35.79
N ILE A 111 -34.00 15.45 -34.60
CA ILE A 111 -33.41 14.25 -34.03
C ILE A 111 -34.00 13.00 -34.71
N LYS A 112 -33.14 12.22 -35.36
CA LYS A 112 -33.52 10.95 -35.98
C LYS A 112 -33.53 9.81 -34.96
N SER A 113 -34.45 8.85 -35.13
CA SER A 113 -34.62 7.71 -34.21
C SER A 113 -33.53 6.62 -34.33
N ASP A 114 -32.63 6.73 -35.31
CA ASP A 114 -31.41 5.95 -35.45
C ASP A 114 -30.25 6.47 -34.57
N THR A 115 -30.34 7.73 -34.14
CA THR A 115 -29.28 8.45 -33.41
C THR A 115 -29.24 8.07 -31.93
N PHE A 116 -30.32 7.47 -31.41
CA PHE A 116 -30.37 6.98 -30.03
C PHE A 116 -29.69 5.61 -29.88
N PRO A 117 -28.81 5.42 -28.88
CA PRO A 117 -28.14 4.14 -28.64
C PRO A 117 -29.15 3.02 -28.32
N LYS A 118 -28.89 1.85 -28.88
CA LYS A 118 -29.69 0.62 -28.70
C LYS A 118 -28.81 -0.44 -28.06
N ILE A 119 -29.30 -1.09 -27.00
CA ILE A 119 -28.58 -2.17 -26.31
C ILE A 119 -28.83 -3.49 -27.06
N PRO A 120 -27.81 -4.16 -27.61
CA PRO A 120 -27.99 -5.42 -28.34
C PRO A 120 -27.95 -6.63 -27.38
N THR A 121 -29.10 -7.22 -27.10
CA THR A 121 -29.27 -8.20 -26.00
C THR A 121 -29.58 -9.60 -26.53
N LYS A 122 -28.92 -10.64 -26.00
CA LYS A 122 -29.10 -12.06 -26.42
C LYS A 122 -29.45 -13.05 -25.30
N LYS A 123 -29.60 -12.59 -24.04
CA LYS A 123 -29.99 -13.41 -22.86
C LYS A 123 -30.76 -12.54 -21.87
N ASN A 124 -31.45 -13.16 -20.90
CA ASN A 124 -32.00 -12.46 -19.74
C ASN A 124 -30.88 -11.77 -18.94
N ILE A 125 -31.03 -10.48 -18.68
CA ILE A 125 -29.97 -9.60 -18.21
C ILE A 125 -30.06 -9.42 -16.69
N LYS A 126 -29.15 -10.02 -15.93
CA LYS A 126 -28.87 -9.53 -14.56
C LYS A 126 -28.32 -8.11 -14.67
N ASN A 127 -28.80 -7.18 -13.85
CA ASN A 127 -28.47 -5.74 -13.80
C ASN A 127 -29.09 -4.85 -14.91
N SER A 128 -30.10 -5.33 -15.65
CA SER A 128 -30.79 -4.59 -16.72
C SER A 128 -31.15 -3.12 -16.41
N GLY A 129 -31.65 -2.84 -15.20
CA GLY A 129 -32.09 -1.50 -14.81
C GLY A 129 -31.00 -0.44 -14.82
N GLU A 130 -29.74 -0.81 -14.53
CA GLU A 130 -28.62 0.14 -14.53
C GLU A 130 -28.16 0.46 -15.96
N GLU A 131 -28.18 -0.52 -16.87
CA GLU A 131 -27.89 -0.32 -18.29
C GLU A 131 -28.97 0.53 -18.97
N ILE A 132 -30.25 0.27 -18.66
CA ILE A 132 -31.39 1.07 -19.15
C ILE A 132 -31.27 2.53 -18.66
N MET A 133 -30.96 2.75 -17.38
CA MET A 133 -30.76 4.09 -16.82
C MET A 133 -29.61 4.84 -17.52
N ARG A 134 -28.47 4.18 -17.78
CA ARG A 134 -27.35 4.78 -18.52
C ARG A 134 -27.77 5.13 -19.95
N ASN A 135 -28.50 4.24 -20.64
CA ASN A 135 -28.98 4.50 -22.00
C ASN A 135 -29.96 5.69 -22.05
N VAL A 136 -30.87 5.81 -21.07
CA VAL A 136 -31.76 6.98 -20.93
C VAL A 136 -30.97 8.26 -20.63
N THR A 137 -29.92 8.20 -19.79
CA THR A 137 -29.03 9.34 -19.52
C THR A 137 -28.39 9.84 -20.83
N ASN A 138 -27.91 8.93 -21.67
CA ASN A 138 -27.29 9.26 -22.95
C ASN A 138 -28.31 9.84 -23.96
N VAL A 139 -29.51 9.28 -24.04
CA VAL A 139 -30.62 9.83 -24.84
C VAL A 139 -30.98 11.25 -24.40
N ILE A 140 -31.07 11.50 -23.09
CA ILE A 140 -31.32 12.83 -22.52
C ILE A 140 -30.19 13.80 -22.86
N ASN A 141 -28.92 13.35 -22.86
CA ASN A 141 -27.79 14.19 -23.24
C ASN A 141 -27.81 14.55 -24.74
N ILE A 142 -28.18 13.60 -25.62
CA ILE A 142 -28.38 13.86 -27.06
C ILE A 142 -29.48 14.92 -27.26
N MET A 143 -30.66 14.75 -26.64
CA MET A 143 -31.74 15.74 -26.70
C MET A 143 -31.30 17.11 -26.18
N ARG A 144 -30.55 17.14 -25.07
CA ARG A 144 -30.01 18.36 -24.47
C ARG A 144 -29.06 19.09 -25.44
N ALA A 145 -28.16 18.35 -26.09
CA ALA A 145 -27.21 18.90 -27.07
C ALA A 145 -27.93 19.47 -28.30
N SER A 146 -28.95 18.77 -28.83
CA SER A 146 -29.73 19.24 -29.99
C SER A 146 -30.49 20.54 -29.73
N ILE A 147 -30.98 20.78 -28.52
CA ILE A 147 -31.73 22.00 -28.16
C ILE A 147 -30.80 23.21 -27.92
N GLY A 148 -29.52 22.98 -27.59
CA GLY A 148 -28.56 24.05 -27.33
C GLY A 148 -28.94 24.92 -26.12
N GLU A 149 -28.69 26.23 -26.19
CA GLU A 149 -28.90 27.16 -25.06
C GLU A 149 -30.33 27.17 -24.51
N ASP A 150 -31.35 27.05 -25.37
CA ASP A 150 -32.75 27.12 -24.97
C ASP A 150 -33.15 25.98 -24.00
N VAL A 151 -32.33 24.94 -23.87
CA VAL A 151 -32.56 23.82 -22.96
C VAL A 151 -32.70 24.25 -21.49
N ARG A 152 -32.15 25.42 -21.13
CA ARG A 152 -32.30 26.05 -19.80
C ARG A 152 -33.77 26.32 -19.43
N HIS A 153 -34.64 26.47 -20.44
CA HIS A 153 -36.08 26.70 -20.29
C HIS A 153 -36.91 25.39 -20.27
N THR A 154 -36.26 24.22 -20.32
CA THR A 154 -36.90 22.90 -20.36
C THR A 154 -36.63 22.09 -19.08
N PHE A 155 -37.32 20.95 -18.90
CA PHE A 155 -36.99 20.01 -17.82
C PHE A 155 -35.61 19.33 -18.00
N LEU A 156 -35.08 19.30 -19.24
CA LEU A 156 -33.76 18.77 -19.58
C LEU A 156 -32.59 19.65 -19.08
N LYS A 157 -32.90 20.82 -18.47
CA LYS A 157 -31.91 21.77 -17.94
C LYS A 157 -30.91 21.16 -16.95
N ASN A 158 -31.27 20.07 -16.26
CA ASN A 158 -30.35 19.27 -15.46
C ASN A 158 -30.47 17.80 -15.85
N MET A 159 -29.42 17.21 -16.42
CA MET A 159 -29.40 15.84 -16.96
C MET A 159 -29.77 14.78 -15.91
N ILE A 160 -29.32 14.94 -14.67
CA ILE A 160 -29.54 13.99 -13.57
C ILE A 160 -30.98 14.06 -13.07
N ASP A 161 -31.53 15.27 -12.92
CA ASP A 161 -32.93 15.51 -12.54
C ASP A 161 -33.90 15.03 -13.64
N ALA A 162 -33.56 15.26 -14.92
CA ALA A 162 -34.30 14.73 -16.06
C ALA A 162 -34.27 13.20 -16.10
N THR A 163 -33.10 12.57 -15.93
CA THR A 163 -32.97 11.10 -15.88
C THR A 163 -33.76 10.51 -14.71
N SER A 164 -33.67 11.12 -13.53
CA SER A 164 -34.43 10.75 -12.33
C SER A 164 -35.95 10.75 -12.61
N LYS A 165 -36.45 11.79 -13.28
CA LYS A 165 -37.88 11.94 -13.62
C LYS A 165 -38.34 10.99 -14.75
N VAL A 166 -37.52 10.80 -15.79
CA VAL A 166 -37.86 9.91 -16.93
C VAL A 166 -37.77 8.43 -16.54
N CYS A 167 -36.83 8.03 -15.69
CA CYS A 167 -36.70 6.66 -15.20
C CYS A 167 -37.55 6.36 -13.94
N GLY A 168 -38.16 7.35 -13.30
CA GLY A 168 -38.96 7.17 -12.08
C GLY A 168 -38.14 6.77 -10.83
N ILE A 169 -36.85 7.08 -10.79
CA ILE A 169 -35.90 6.65 -9.75
C ILE A 169 -35.28 7.85 -9.02
N SER A 170 -34.80 7.64 -7.79
CA SER A 170 -34.26 8.74 -6.99
C SER A 170 -33.05 9.42 -7.64
N ARG A 171 -32.96 10.74 -7.50
CA ARG A 171 -31.82 11.54 -7.98
C ARG A 171 -30.47 11.04 -7.43
N ASN A 172 -30.46 10.54 -6.19
CA ASN A 172 -29.27 9.93 -5.59
C ASN A 172 -28.90 8.58 -6.22
N THR A 173 -29.88 7.80 -6.68
CA THR A 173 -29.64 6.53 -7.40
C THR A 173 -28.92 6.82 -8.73
N VAL A 174 -29.40 7.80 -9.51
CA VAL A 174 -28.74 8.25 -10.75
C VAL A 174 -27.32 8.77 -10.46
N ILE A 175 -27.16 9.58 -9.41
CA ILE A 175 -25.86 10.11 -8.97
C ILE A 175 -24.85 9.00 -8.64
N ASN A 176 -25.29 7.92 -8.00
CA ASN A 176 -24.42 6.86 -7.49
C ASN A 176 -24.17 5.71 -8.49
N ARG A 177 -25.06 5.50 -9.48
CA ARG A 177 -25.01 4.37 -10.42
C ARG A 177 -24.64 4.74 -11.87
N THR A 178 -24.38 6.02 -12.15
CA THR A 178 -23.74 6.46 -13.40
C THR A 178 -22.23 6.64 -13.14
N PRO A 179 -21.36 5.74 -13.66
CA PRO A 179 -19.94 5.67 -13.26
C PRO A 179 -19.04 6.67 -13.98
N GLU A 180 -19.48 7.26 -15.09
CA GLU A 180 -18.71 8.22 -15.88
C GLU A 180 -18.63 9.58 -15.18
N ARG A 181 -17.57 9.74 -14.38
CA ARG A 181 -17.11 11.03 -13.85
C ARG A 181 -15.60 11.05 -13.82
N GLU A 182 -15.01 12.12 -14.35
CA GLU A 182 -13.57 12.41 -14.22
C GLU A 182 -13.15 12.56 -12.76
N MET A 183 -14.05 13.10 -11.91
CA MET A 183 -13.90 13.09 -10.46
C MET A 183 -15.12 12.44 -9.77
N LYS A 184 -14.88 11.34 -9.06
CA LYS A 184 -15.85 10.75 -8.14
C LYS A 184 -16.10 11.72 -6.97
N PRO A 185 -17.34 11.95 -6.53
CA PRO A 185 -17.61 12.82 -5.39
C PRO A 185 -16.93 12.29 -4.13
N LYS A 186 -16.27 13.16 -3.36
CA LYS A 186 -15.64 12.79 -2.08
C LYS A 186 -16.71 12.16 -1.16
N LYS A 187 -16.48 10.92 -0.69
CA LYS A 187 -17.32 10.26 0.32
C LYS A 187 -17.46 11.18 1.55
N ARG A 188 -18.64 11.26 2.15
CA ARG A 188 -18.81 11.94 3.45
C ARG A 188 -18.14 11.08 4.52
N LEU A 189 -17.62 11.68 5.59
CA LEU A 189 -16.85 10.94 6.61
C LEU A 189 -17.60 9.72 7.16
N ARG A 190 -18.92 9.79 7.37
CA ARG A 190 -19.72 8.65 7.82
C ARG A 190 -19.71 7.47 6.81
N ASP A 191 -19.66 7.77 5.51
CA ASP A 191 -19.73 6.81 4.39
C ASP A 191 -18.33 6.23 4.03
N MET A 192 -17.28 6.56 4.80
CA MET A 192 -15.90 6.09 4.63
C MET A 192 -15.54 4.94 5.59
N SER A 193 -14.76 3.96 5.13
CA SER A 193 -14.27 2.86 5.96
C SER A 193 -13.22 3.32 7.00
N ARG A 194 -12.86 2.45 7.96
CA ARG A 194 -11.82 2.72 8.98
C ARG A 194 -10.49 3.11 8.33
N LYS A 195 -10.00 2.33 7.35
CA LYS A 195 -8.75 2.59 6.60
C LYS A 195 -8.84 3.81 5.67
N GLU A 196 -10.03 4.14 5.14
CA GLU A 196 -10.25 5.39 4.40
C GLU A 196 -10.20 6.62 5.32
N LYS A 197 -10.83 6.57 6.50
CA LYS A 197 -10.79 7.64 7.52
C LYS A 197 -9.37 7.93 8.00
N CYS A 198 -8.61 6.89 8.36
CA CYS A 198 -7.22 7.04 8.83
C CYS A 198 -6.33 7.69 7.76
N ARG A 199 -6.35 7.19 6.52
CA ARG A 199 -5.58 7.79 5.40
C ARG A 199 -5.99 9.23 5.13
N ARG A 200 -7.30 9.54 5.18
CA ARG A 200 -7.78 10.92 5.03
C ARG A 200 -7.23 11.85 6.12
N TYR A 201 -7.38 11.50 7.40
CA TYR A 201 -6.91 12.36 8.49
C TYR A 201 -5.39 12.57 8.49
N VAL A 202 -4.62 11.61 7.98
CA VAL A 202 -3.18 11.79 7.74
C VAL A 202 -2.91 12.67 6.52
N SER A 203 -3.64 12.49 5.41
CA SER A 203 -3.51 13.33 4.22
C SER A 203 -3.79 14.82 4.50
N GLU A 204 -4.64 15.11 5.48
CA GLU A 204 -4.96 16.46 5.99
C GLU A 204 -3.85 17.09 6.89
N LEU A 205 -2.72 16.40 7.12
CA LEU A 205 -1.58 16.93 7.89
C LEU A 205 -0.36 17.19 7.00
N PRO A 206 0.41 18.28 7.21
CA PRO A 206 1.70 18.51 6.55
C PRO A 206 2.71 17.38 6.79
N MET A 207 3.60 17.11 5.81
CA MET A 207 4.67 16.10 5.92
C MET A 207 5.50 16.25 7.19
N LEU A 208 5.98 17.47 7.45
CA LEU A 208 6.74 17.81 8.66
C LEU A 208 5.99 17.45 9.96
N THR A 209 4.67 17.64 10.02
CA THR A 209 3.86 17.27 11.20
C THR A 209 3.80 15.76 11.39
N ARG A 210 3.62 14.99 10.30
CA ARG A 210 3.67 13.51 10.33
C ARG A 210 5.04 13.02 10.80
N SER A 211 6.11 13.56 10.20
CA SER A 211 7.51 13.24 10.50
C SER A 211 7.86 13.52 11.96
N ARG A 212 7.45 14.67 12.52
CA ARG A 212 7.71 15.01 13.93
C ARG A 212 6.94 14.12 14.93
N ILE A 213 5.74 13.64 14.59
CA ILE A 213 5.03 12.63 15.40
C ILE A 213 5.80 11.30 15.41
N ILE A 214 6.22 10.80 14.24
CA ILE A 214 7.04 9.58 14.09
C ILE A 214 8.36 9.72 14.86
N GLY A 215 9.07 10.84 14.68
CA GLY A 215 10.33 11.13 15.36
C GLY A 215 10.21 11.12 16.89
N ARG A 216 9.09 11.61 17.44
CA ARG A 216 8.81 11.59 18.88
C ARG A 216 8.55 10.17 19.39
N ILE A 217 7.82 9.35 18.64
CA ILE A 217 7.62 7.92 18.96
C ILE A 217 8.99 7.21 19.04
N HIS A 218 9.84 7.41 18.03
CA HIS A 218 11.17 6.80 17.97
C HIS A 218 12.13 7.36 19.03
N GLU A 219 11.97 8.61 19.47
CA GLU A 219 12.67 9.17 20.63
C GLU A 219 12.23 8.48 21.94
N MET A 220 10.94 8.25 22.15
CA MET A 220 10.44 7.56 23.34
C MET A 220 10.93 6.11 23.40
N TRP A 221 10.88 5.37 22.28
CA TRP A 221 11.41 4.01 22.17
C TRP A 221 12.93 3.93 22.42
N ARG A 222 13.73 4.84 21.84
CA ARG A 222 15.19 4.90 22.11
C ARG A 222 15.52 5.19 23.57
N ASN A 223 14.62 5.86 24.29
CA ASN A 223 14.71 6.12 25.73
C ASN A 223 14.09 5.00 26.60
N GLY A 224 13.70 3.86 26.02
CA GLY A 224 13.10 2.74 26.76
C GLY A 224 11.71 3.03 27.33
N LYS A 225 10.98 4.00 26.78
CA LYS A 225 9.66 4.42 27.25
C LYS A 225 8.54 3.94 26.34
N ASP A 226 7.48 3.42 26.95
CA ASP A 226 6.23 3.12 26.27
C ASP A 226 5.57 4.40 25.76
N VAL A 227 4.91 4.30 24.60
CA VAL A 227 4.20 5.41 23.96
C VAL A 227 2.72 5.30 24.27
N THR A 228 2.19 6.19 25.10
CA THR A 228 0.75 6.32 25.30
C THR A 228 0.15 7.27 24.26
N SER A 229 -1.09 6.98 23.82
CA SER A 229 -1.83 7.86 22.92
C SER A 229 -2.31 9.16 23.58
N GLU A 230 -2.25 9.24 24.91
CA GLU A 230 -2.59 10.42 25.70
C GLU A 230 -1.43 11.43 25.71
N ASP A 231 -0.23 10.97 26.07
CA ASP A 231 0.95 11.82 26.19
C ASP A 231 1.43 12.32 24.83
N LEU A 232 1.38 11.46 23.81
CA LEU A 232 1.74 11.83 22.44
C LEU A 232 0.72 12.80 21.82
N TRP A 233 -0.57 12.71 22.19
CA TRP A 233 -1.59 13.68 21.77
C TRP A 233 -1.34 15.04 22.43
N LYS A 234 -1.14 15.09 23.76
CA LYS A 234 -0.79 16.32 24.49
C LYS A 234 0.45 17.00 23.92
N TRP A 235 1.54 16.24 23.77
CA TRP A 235 2.77 16.73 23.15
C TRP A 235 2.51 17.28 21.74
N SER A 236 1.67 16.63 20.94
CA SER A 236 1.31 17.12 19.59
C SER A 236 0.47 18.40 19.61
N LYS A 237 -0.41 18.58 20.60
CA LYS A 237 -1.12 19.85 20.80
C LYS A 237 -0.13 20.99 21.12
N GLU A 238 0.78 20.73 22.06
CA GLU A 238 1.74 21.71 22.58
C GLU A 238 2.85 22.07 21.58
N ASN A 239 3.38 21.10 20.84
CA ASN A 239 4.62 21.25 20.05
C ASN A 239 4.38 21.32 18.52
N LEU A 240 3.18 20.90 18.06
CA LEU A 240 2.80 20.84 16.64
C LEU A 240 1.48 21.56 16.35
N SER A 241 0.91 22.29 17.32
CA SER A 241 -0.40 22.98 17.21
C SER A 241 -1.55 22.07 16.75
N PHE A 242 -1.52 20.77 17.13
CA PHE A 242 -2.53 19.80 16.67
C PHE A 242 -3.92 20.12 17.24
N THR A 243 -4.82 20.64 16.40
CA THR A 243 -6.14 21.14 16.84
C THR A 243 -7.13 20.02 17.19
N LYS A 244 -7.05 18.86 16.52
CA LYS A 244 -8.11 17.84 16.52
C LYS A 244 -8.16 17.01 17.82
N GLY A 245 -9.33 16.44 18.12
CA GLY A 245 -9.57 15.61 19.31
C GLY A 245 -8.84 14.27 19.32
N LYS A 246 -8.71 13.64 20.50
CA LYS A 246 -7.95 12.39 20.71
C LYS A 246 -8.41 11.23 19.81
N THR A 247 -9.71 11.09 19.54
CA THR A 247 -10.24 10.07 18.62
C THR A 247 -9.71 10.26 17.19
N VAL A 248 -9.59 11.49 16.73
CA VAL A 248 -8.98 11.80 15.42
C VAL A 248 -7.47 11.55 15.46
N PHE A 249 -6.81 11.87 16.58
CA PHE A 249 -5.39 11.54 16.76
C PHE A 249 -5.12 10.02 16.71
N LEU A 250 -6.00 9.18 17.27
CA LEU A 250 -5.91 7.72 17.12
C LEU A 250 -6.09 7.26 15.66
N HIS A 251 -6.93 7.93 14.87
CA HIS A 251 -7.00 7.69 13.43
C HIS A 251 -5.77 8.19 12.66
N VAL A 252 -5.14 9.29 13.10
CA VAL A 252 -3.86 9.77 12.56
C VAL A 252 -2.76 8.75 12.84
N LEU A 253 -2.60 8.27 14.08
CA LEU A 253 -1.61 7.25 14.42
C LEU A 253 -1.79 5.97 13.58
N ARG A 254 -3.02 5.47 13.45
CA ARG A 254 -3.34 4.33 12.57
C ARG A 254 -3.06 4.60 11.09
N GLY A 255 -3.24 5.84 10.62
CA GLY A 255 -2.92 6.24 9.25
C GLY A 255 -1.42 6.42 9.00
N LEU A 256 -0.64 6.64 10.06
CA LEU A 256 0.83 6.68 10.06
C LEU A 256 1.46 5.28 10.26
N GLY A 257 0.65 4.21 10.27
CA GLY A 257 1.09 2.83 10.43
C GLY A 257 1.18 2.33 11.88
N PHE A 258 0.86 3.14 12.89
CA PHE A 258 0.93 2.72 14.29
C PHE A 258 -0.36 2.03 14.76
N LEU A 259 -0.21 0.77 15.14
CA LEU A 259 -1.26 -0.06 15.75
C LEU A 259 -0.94 -0.32 17.23
N TYR A 260 -1.98 -0.50 18.03
CA TYR A 260 -1.85 -1.00 19.40
C TYR A 260 -1.97 -2.53 19.35
N LYS A 261 -0.84 -3.23 19.43
CA LYS A 261 -0.75 -4.70 19.43
C LYS A 261 0.04 -5.20 20.65
N LYS A 262 -0.02 -6.51 20.91
CA LYS A 262 0.83 -7.22 21.88
C LYS A 262 2.31 -6.92 21.60
N LYS A 263 3.13 -6.73 22.65
CA LYS A 263 4.57 -6.44 22.48
C LYS A 263 5.33 -7.70 22.06
N ASP A 264 5.76 -7.74 20.81
CA ASP A 264 6.65 -8.77 20.29
C ASP A 264 8.14 -8.50 20.64
N HIS A 265 8.93 -9.57 20.59
CA HIS A 265 10.34 -9.68 20.97
C HIS A 265 11.32 -9.13 19.90
N ASN A 266 10.93 -9.04 18.62
CA ASN A 266 11.84 -8.86 17.47
C ASN A 266 11.71 -7.54 16.68
N THR A 267 10.88 -6.59 17.12
CA THR A 267 10.63 -5.30 16.41
C THR A 267 11.86 -4.53 15.89
N VAL A 268 13.03 -4.67 16.52
CA VAL A 268 14.30 -4.03 16.08
C VAL A 268 14.89 -4.67 14.81
N VAL A 269 14.53 -5.92 14.50
CA VAL A 269 15.11 -6.69 13.39
C VAL A 269 14.55 -6.22 12.03
N GLU A 270 13.26 -5.90 11.97
CA GLU A 270 12.55 -5.47 10.75
C GLU A 270 13.09 -4.15 10.15
N GLU A 271 13.56 -3.23 11.02
CA GLU A 271 14.12 -1.92 10.65
C GLU A 271 15.59 -1.96 10.22
N ARG A 272 16.23 -3.14 10.18
CA ARG A 272 17.64 -3.27 9.79
C ARG A 272 17.88 -2.82 8.34
N LEU A 273 18.89 -1.97 8.13
CA LEU A 273 19.24 -1.42 6.82
C LEU A 273 19.57 -2.48 5.74
N ASP A 274 20.04 -3.68 6.12
CA ASP A 274 20.26 -4.76 5.16
C ASP A 274 18.95 -5.48 4.77
N ILE A 275 18.01 -5.65 5.70
CA ILE A 275 16.68 -6.22 5.44
C ILE A 275 15.82 -5.24 4.62
N ILE A 276 15.87 -3.94 4.92
CA ILE A 276 15.23 -2.88 4.11
C ILE A 276 15.75 -2.91 2.66
N LYS A 277 17.07 -3.08 2.46
CA LYS A 277 17.67 -3.23 1.12
C LYS A 277 17.19 -4.50 0.41
N ARG A 278 17.13 -5.65 1.10
CA ARG A 278 16.56 -6.90 0.55
C ARG A 278 15.11 -6.71 0.10
N ARG A 279 14.27 -6.05 0.92
CA ARG A 279 12.89 -5.70 0.55
C ARG A 279 12.82 -4.84 -0.72
N GLY A 280 13.65 -3.80 -0.82
CA GLY A 280 13.72 -2.95 -2.01
C GLY A 280 14.13 -3.72 -3.28
N ILE A 281 15.06 -4.67 -3.17
CA ILE A 281 15.46 -5.55 -4.27
C ILE A 281 14.32 -6.49 -4.67
N TYR A 282 13.72 -7.20 -3.72
CA TYR A 282 12.59 -8.12 -3.95
C TYR A 282 11.42 -7.41 -4.64
N LEU A 283 10.94 -6.29 -4.08
CA LEU A 283 9.77 -5.58 -4.61
C LEU A 283 9.98 -5.06 -6.04
N ASN A 284 11.23 -4.75 -6.41
CA ASN A 284 11.61 -4.26 -7.73
C ASN A 284 11.81 -5.40 -8.74
N GLU A 285 12.44 -6.52 -8.37
CA GLU A 285 12.50 -7.71 -9.24
C GLU A 285 11.11 -8.31 -9.45
N LYS A 286 10.31 -8.42 -8.38
CA LYS A 286 8.91 -8.86 -8.43
C LYS A 286 8.09 -8.03 -9.42
N LYS A 287 8.19 -6.69 -9.34
CA LYS A 287 7.56 -5.77 -10.31
C LYS A 287 7.99 -6.06 -11.76
N LYS A 288 9.29 -6.27 -12.03
CA LYS A 288 9.78 -6.63 -13.38
C LYS A 288 9.29 -7.99 -13.89
N TRP A 289 8.86 -8.89 -13.01
CA TRP A 289 8.26 -10.17 -13.39
C TRP A 289 6.74 -10.05 -13.57
N ASP A 290 6.07 -9.22 -12.79
CA ASP A 290 4.67 -8.83 -13.00
C ASP A 290 4.49 -8.12 -14.36
N GLU A 291 5.39 -7.18 -14.70
CA GLU A 291 5.45 -6.47 -15.99
C GLU A 291 5.68 -7.42 -17.20
N LYS A 292 6.27 -8.60 -16.98
CA LYS A 292 6.45 -9.65 -18.00
C LYS A 292 5.31 -10.67 -18.02
N ASN A 293 4.27 -10.49 -17.20
CA ASN A 293 3.21 -11.46 -16.95
C ASN A 293 3.77 -12.86 -16.58
N ALA A 294 4.71 -12.93 -15.64
CA ALA A 294 5.28 -14.20 -15.17
C ALA A 294 4.20 -15.16 -14.63
N PHE A 295 4.41 -16.46 -14.82
CA PHE A 295 3.62 -17.50 -14.16
C PHE A 295 4.31 -17.89 -12.86
N TYR A 296 3.63 -17.60 -11.74
CA TYR A 296 4.22 -17.79 -10.41
C TYR A 296 3.84 -19.14 -9.81
N GLY A 297 4.86 -19.85 -9.35
CA GLY A 297 4.76 -20.78 -8.24
C GLY A 297 5.16 -20.08 -6.93
N SER A 298 4.55 -20.49 -5.82
CA SER A 298 4.87 -20.07 -4.47
C SER A 298 4.96 -21.35 -3.63
N CYS A 299 6.09 -21.59 -2.97
CA CYS A 299 6.23 -22.71 -2.05
C CYS A 299 6.91 -22.29 -0.75
N ASP A 300 6.58 -23.05 0.29
CA ASP A 300 7.10 -22.95 1.63
C ASP A 300 6.81 -24.28 2.33
N GLU A 301 7.25 -24.43 3.58
CA GLU A 301 7.00 -25.61 4.39
C GLU A 301 6.19 -25.25 5.65
N THR A 302 5.20 -26.07 5.99
CA THR A 302 4.40 -25.89 7.20
C THR A 302 4.16 -27.22 7.92
N TRP A 303 3.54 -27.18 9.09
CA TRP A 303 3.22 -28.37 9.87
C TRP A 303 1.77 -28.41 10.35
N ALA A 304 1.24 -29.63 10.42
CA ALA A 304 0.04 -30.02 11.14
C ALA A 304 0.40 -31.14 12.14
N HIS A 305 -0.53 -31.58 12.99
CA HIS A 305 -0.29 -32.65 13.96
C HIS A 305 -1.54 -33.52 14.20
N ASP A 306 -1.35 -34.67 14.83
CA ASP A 306 -2.45 -35.54 15.27
C ASP A 306 -3.26 -34.91 16.43
N GLY A 307 -4.56 -35.22 16.53
CA GLY A 307 -5.45 -34.60 17.54
C GLY A 307 -5.69 -33.09 17.43
N MET A 308 -5.41 -32.49 16.26
CA MET A 308 -5.60 -31.05 15.97
C MET A 308 -7.08 -30.71 15.72
N VAL A 309 -7.69 -29.90 16.58
CA VAL A 309 -9.12 -29.51 16.50
C VAL A 309 -9.30 -27.99 16.70
N ARG A 310 -10.53 -27.48 16.58
CA ARG A 310 -10.87 -26.07 16.88
C ARG A 310 -10.45 -25.69 18.31
N ARG A 311 -9.74 -24.56 18.47
CA ARG A 311 -9.42 -23.99 19.79
C ARG A 311 -10.67 -23.42 20.50
N TYR A 312 -11.57 -22.81 19.73
CA TYR A 312 -12.79 -22.20 20.24
C TYR A 312 -14.03 -23.03 19.92
N GLY A 313 -14.98 -23.06 20.86
CA GLY A 313 -16.25 -23.76 20.74
C GLY A 313 -17.24 -23.31 21.82
N TRP A 314 -18.53 -23.41 21.52
CA TRP A 314 -19.60 -22.99 22.45
C TRP A 314 -19.54 -23.80 23.75
N GLN A 315 -19.50 -23.07 24.86
CA GLN A 315 -19.51 -23.59 26.23
C GLN A 315 -20.52 -22.78 27.05
N HIS A 316 -21.05 -23.38 28.12
CA HIS A 316 -21.98 -22.68 29.02
C HIS A 316 -21.31 -21.43 29.63
N SER A 317 -22.04 -20.31 29.65
CA SER A 317 -21.58 -19.01 30.17
C SER A 317 -21.48 -19.01 31.71
N ASN A 318 -20.48 -19.74 32.21
CA ASN A 318 -20.36 -20.12 33.61
C ASN A 318 -19.14 -19.46 34.26
N GLY A 319 -19.37 -18.29 34.86
CA GLY A 319 -18.36 -17.58 35.65
C GLY A 319 -18.00 -18.31 36.94
N GLY A 320 -16.77 -18.82 37.01
CA GLY A 320 -16.19 -19.48 38.18
C GLY A 320 -16.60 -20.96 38.36
N ASN A 321 -15.66 -21.76 38.87
CA ASN A 321 -15.81 -23.23 38.99
C ASN A 321 -17.02 -23.64 39.85
N TYR A 322 -17.34 -22.87 40.89
CA TYR A 322 -18.49 -23.15 41.77
C TYR A 322 -19.87 -22.96 41.09
N LYS A 323 -19.99 -22.13 40.04
CA LYS A 323 -21.24 -22.06 39.26
C LYS A 323 -21.35 -23.25 38.31
N ARG A 324 -20.23 -23.68 37.69
CA ARG A 324 -20.17 -24.87 36.84
C ARG A 324 -20.68 -26.11 37.59
N ALA A 325 -20.16 -26.36 38.79
CA ALA A 325 -20.53 -27.51 39.63
C ALA A 325 -21.99 -27.52 40.15
N ARG A 326 -22.73 -26.40 40.04
CA ARG A 326 -24.15 -26.28 40.45
C ARG A 326 -25.13 -26.29 39.28
N MET A 327 -24.63 -26.25 38.04
CA MET A 327 -25.41 -26.19 36.80
C MET A 327 -25.31 -27.49 35.99
N SER A 328 -24.61 -28.50 36.50
CA SER A 328 -24.63 -29.85 35.92
C SER A 328 -26.02 -30.44 36.09
N ASP A 329 -26.65 -30.81 34.97
CA ASP A 329 -27.82 -31.67 34.96
C ASP A 329 -27.45 -33.01 35.63
N LEU A 330 -28.23 -33.43 36.62
CA LEU A 330 -28.02 -34.66 37.38
C LEU A 330 -28.61 -35.90 36.68
N GLU A 331 -29.55 -35.70 35.76
CA GLU A 331 -30.19 -36.75 34.98
C GLU A 331 -29.46 -36.94 33.62
N ALA A 332 -28.90 -35.87 33.06
CA ALA A 332 -28.14 -35.87 31.80
C ALA A 332 -26.80 -35.10 31.88
N PRO A 333 -25.79 -35.58 32.64
CA PRO A 333 -24.51 -34.89 32.82
C PRO A 333 -23.64 -34.90 31.55
N GLN A 334 -23.87 -33.93 30.66
CA GLN A 334 -23.12 -33.77 29.42
C GLN A 334 -21.79 -33.00 29.62
N ALA A 335 -20.68 -33.64 29.27
CA ALA A 335 -19.38 -32.97 29.18
C ALA A 335 -19.32 -32.01 27.97
N GLY A 336 -18.64 -30.88 28.13
CA GLY A 336 -18.35 -29.95 27.03
C GLY A 336 -17.34 -30.54 26.00
N PRO A 337 -17.05 -29.80 24.92
CA PRO A 337 -16.05 -30.23 23.94
C PRO A 337 -14.68 -30.45 24.61
N GLN A 338 -13.99 -31.53 24.22
CA GLN A 338 -12.63 -31.79 24.69
C GLN A 338 -11.65 -30.76 24.11
N GLN A 339 -10.67 -30.36 24.91
CA GLN A 339 -9.53 -29.56 24.44
C GLN A 339 -8.72 -30.40 23.43
N GLY A 340 -8.29 -29.75 22.34
CA GLY A 340 -7.37 -30.35 21.37
C GLY A 340 -6.01 -30.65 21.97
N LYS A 341 -5.20 -31.44 21.26
CA LYS A 341 -3.76 -31.47 21.56
C LYS A 341 -3.15 -30.12 21.19
N GLU A 342 -2.31 -29.56 22.04
CA GLU A 342 -1.53 -28.36 21.71
C GLU A 342 -0.31 -28.71 20.86
N ARG A 343 0.26 -29.90 21.07
CA ARG A 343 1.32 -30.51 20.26
C ARG A 343 1.06 -32.01 20.11
N GLY A 344 1.48 -32.58 18.99
CA GLY A 344 1.29 -33.98 18.63
C GLY A 344 2.31 -34.44 17.59
N LYS A 345 2.18 -35.67 17.10
CA LYS A 345 3.05 -36.21 16.05
C LYS A 345 2.85 -35.41 14.75
N ARG A 346 3.86 -34.63 14.36
CA ARG A 346 3.77 -33.73 13.22
C ARG A 346 3.65 -34.44 11.87
N ILE A 347 2.94 -33.77 10.97
CA ILE A 347 2.99 -33.95 9.53
C ILE A 347 3.54 -32.65 8.96
N ILE A 348 4.73 -32.69 8.37
CA ILE A 348 5.26 -31.60 7.54
C ILE A 348 4.55 -31.65 6.19
N VAL A 349 4.13 -30.49 5.71
CA VAL A 349 3.38 -30.29 4.48
C VAL A 349 4.09 -29.21 3.66
N ALA A 350 4.42 -29.53 2.41
CA ALA A 350 4.91 -28.58 1.41
C ALA A 350 4.17 -28.77 0.09
N ALA A 351 3.94 -27.68 -0.63
CA ALA A 351 3.28 -27.68 -1.93
C ALA A 351 3.67 -26.43 -2.72
N VAL A 352 3.53 -26.47 -4.05
CA VAL A 352 3.61 -25.26 -4.89
C VAL A 352 2.20 -24.76 -5.16
N LEU A 353 1.85 -23.61 -4.61
CA LEU A 353 0.66 -22.86 -4.99
C LEU A 353 0.92 -22.09 -6.29
N THR A 354 -0.03 -22.13 -7.22
CA THR A 354 -0.02 -21.34 -8.46
C THR A 354 -1.37 -20.66 -8.65
N GLU A 355 -1.50 -19.69 -9.53
CA GLU A 355 -2.79 -19.06 -9.88
C GLU A 355 -3.87 -20.05 -10.39
N LYS A 356 -3.52 -21.32 -10.67
CA LYS A 356 -4.47 -22.39 -11.03
C LYS A 356 -4.91 -23.27 -9.86
N GLY A 357 -4.43 -22.99 -8.64
CA GLY A 357 -4.56 -23.88 -7.48
C GLY A 357 -3.21 -24.49 -7.09
N VAL A 358 -3.22 -25.53 -6.27
CA VAL A 358 -2.01 -26.30 -5.95
C VAL A 358 -1.56 -27.06 -7.21
N LEU A 359 -0.26 -26.97 -7.53
CA LEU A 359 0.36 -27.65 -8.67
C LEU A 359 0.30 -29.18 -8.46
N PRO A 360 -0.40 -29.96 -9.30
CA PRO A 360 -0.57 -31.39 -9.06
C PRO A 360 0.75 -32.16 -9.12
N GLY A 361 1.02 -32.97 -8.10
CA GLY A 361 2.29 -33.68 -7.92
C GLY A 361 3.35 -32.88 -7.17
N SER A 362 3.01 -31.70 -6.64
CA SER A 362 3.90 -30.93 -5.75
C SER A 362 3.67 -31.18 -4.26
N GLU A 363 2.66 -31.96 -3.90
CA GLU A 363 2.25 -32.19 -2.50
C GLU A 363 3.20 -33.16 -1.79
N LEU A 364 4.11 -32.62 -0.97
CA LEU A 364 4.93 -33.39 -0.03
C LEU A 364 4.25 -33.42 1.33
N LEU A 365 3.96 -34.62 1.84
CA LEU A 365 3.48 -34.79 3.22
C LEU A 365 4.31 -35.85 3.94
N LEU A 366 5.17 -35.44 4.86
CA LEU A 366 6.06 -36.31 5.65
C LEU A 366 5.58 -36.36 7.10
N ILE A 367 5.39 -37.56 7.66
CA ILE A 367 5.11 -37.72 9.09
C ILE A 367 6.45 -37.78 9.82
N SER A 368 6.65 -36.91 10.82
CA SER A 368 7.89 -36.85 11.60
C SER A 368 8.19 -38.18 12.30
N GLY A 369 9.47 -38.55 12.30
CA GLY A 369 10.00 -39.70 13.04
C GLY A 369 10.48 -39.36 14.45
N VAL A 370 10.50 -38.07 14.81
CA VAL A 370 11.04 -37.57 16.09
C VAL A 370 10.01 -37.75 17.22
N ASN A 371 10.46 -38.08 18.43
CA ASN A 371 9.61 -38.13 19.63
C ASN A 371 8.91 -36.78 19.86
N VAL A 372 7.63 -36.78 20.23
CA VAL A 372 6.83 -35.54 20.35
C VAL A 372 7.46 -34.53 21.33
N ASP A 373 8.04 -35.02 22.43
CA ASP A 373 8.72 -34.18 23.44
C ASP A 373 10.06 -33.59 22.95
N GLU A 374 10.64 -34.12 21.87
CA GLU A 374 11.87 -33.62 21.23
C GLU A 374 11.58 -32.68 20.04
N GLN A 375 10.32 -32.55 19.62
CA GLN A 375 9.92 -31.68 18.51
C GLN A 375 9.88 -30.20 18.96
N LYS A 376 11.01 -29.52 18.78
CA LYS A 376 11.14 -28.04 18.88
C LYS A 376 10.13 -27.33 17.95
N ALA A 377 9.84 -26.05 18.17
CA ALA A 377 9.00 -25.27 17.25
C ALA A 377 9.59 -25.33 15.82
N ASP A 378 10.86 -24.94 15.69
CA ASP A 378 11.78 -25.24 14.59
C ASP A 378 11.70 -26.73 14.16
N TYR A 379 11.25 -26.95 12.93
CA TYR A 379 11.04 -28.27 12.32
C TYR A 379 12.18 -28.68 11.35
N HIS A 380 13.26 -27.90 11.23
CA HIS A 380 14.38 -28.14 10.30
C HIS A 380 15.28 -29.34 10.69
N ARG A 381 14.78 -30.23 11.56
CA ARG A 381 15.35 -31.56 11.86
C ARG A 381 14.80 -32.67 10.97
N ASP A 382 13.56 -32.55 10.49
CA ASP A 382 12.92 -33.51 9.59
C ASP A 382 12.98 -33.05 8.12
N MET A 383 12.92 -31.73 7.88
CA MET A 383 13.16 -31.14 6.56
C MET A 383 14.57 -30.55 6.51
N ASP A 384 15.46 -31.23 5.77
CA ASP A 384 16.87 -30.89 5.63
C ASP A 384 17.25 -30.60 4.16
N GLY A 385 18.55 -30.36 3.91
CA GLY A 385 19.04 -30.07 2.57
C GLY A 385 18.87 -31.21 1.56
N ASP A 386 18.89 -32.47 2.00
CA ASP A 386 18.77 -33.65 1.13
C ASP A 386 17.30 -33.95 0.80
N ASN A 387 16.40 -33.75 1.75
CA ASN A 387 14.95 -33.81 1.54
C ASN A 387 14.48 -32.64 0.67
N PHE A 388 14.97 -31.41 0.90
CA PHE A 388 14.71 -30.28 0.01
C PHE A 388 15.29 -30.51 -1.40
N GLU A 389 16.49 -31.12 -1.52
CA GLU A 389 17.07 -31.47 -2.83
C GLU A 389 16.20 -32.44 -3.63
N ARG A 390 15.65 -33.48 -2.97
CA ARG A 390 14.68 -34.37 -3.60
C ARG A 390 13.41 -33.62 -4.01
N TYR A 391 12.92 -32.75 -3.13
CA TYR A 391 11.68 -32.00 -3.35
C TYR A 391 11.78 -31.02 -4.53
N TYR A 392 12.81 -30.16 -4.58
CA TYR A 392 12.94 -29.20 -5.67
C TYR A 392 13.20 -29.86 -7.03
N LYS A 393 13.86 -31.03 -7.04
CA LYS A 393 14.03 -31.85 -8.26
C LYS A 393 12.72 -32.44 -8.78
N THR A 394 11.67 -32.55 -7.96
CA THR A 394 10.31 -32.86 -8.40
C THR A 394 9.54 -31.61 -8.84
N ILE A 395 9.53 -30.54 -8.03
CA ILE A 395 8.62 -29.41 -8.28
C ILE A 395 9.07 -28.43 -9.39
N VAL A 396 10.38 -28.25 -9.61
CA VAL A 396 10.90 -27.33 -10.64
C VAL A 396 10.46 -27.75 -12.06
N PRO A 397 10.63 -29.02 -12.49
CA PRO A 397 10.15 -29.47 -13.80
C PRO A 397 8.63 -29.35 -13.97
N LEU A 398 7.84 -29.59 -12.91
CA LEU A 398 6.38 -29.45 -12.93
C LEU A 398 5.95 -28.00 -13.16
N LEU A 399 6.57 -27.04 -12.45
CA LEU A 399 6.28 -25.62 -12.61
C LEU A 399 6.71 -25.09 -13.98
N ALA A 400 7.88 -25.52 -14.47
CA ALA A 400 8.35 -25.18 -15.81
C ALA A 400 7.36 -25.65 -16.89
N ALA A 401 6.89 -26.90 -16.79
CA ALA A 401 5.93 -27.47 -17.73
C ALA A 401 4.55 -26.79 -17.66
N GLU A 402 4.10 -26.33 -16.49
CA GLU A 402 2.83 -25.61 -16.37
C GLU A 402 2.93 -24.17 -16.94
N ALA A 403 3.99 -23.44 -16.61
CA ALA A 403 4.27 -22.12 -17.17
C ALA A 403 4.43 -22.15 -18.71
N GLN A 404 5.03 -23.21 -19.25
CA GLN A 404 5.18 -23.41 -20.69
C GLN A 404 3.83 -23.58 -21.41
N LYS A 405 2.83 -24.22 -20.79
CA LYS A 405 1.46 -24.32 -21.35
C LYS A 405 0.80 -22.95 -21.48
N GLU A 406 1.06 -22.06 -20.53
CA GLU A 406 0.56 -20.69 -20.53
C GLU A 406 1.40 -19.72 -21.39
N GLY A 407 2.53 -20.17 -21.94
CA GLY A 407 3.45 -19.32 -22.72
C GLY A 407 4.12 -18.21 -21.91
N ARG A 408 4.23 -18.37 -20.59
CA ARG A 408 4.70 -17.33 -19.63
C ARG A 408 6.03 -17.76 -18.99
N PRO A 409 6.91 -16.80 -18.61
CA PRO A 409 8.15 -17.15 -17.91
C PRO A 409 7.85 -17.64 -16.49
N ALA A 410 8.46 -18.77 -16.11
CA ALA A 410 8.28 -19.37 -14.79
C ALA A 410 9.08 -18.65 -13.70
N VAL A 411 8.42 -18.28 -12.60
CA VAL A 411 9.06 -17.72 -11.40
C VAL A 411 8.58 -18.49 -10.18
N LEU A 412 9.52 -18.90 -9.31
CA LEU A 412 9.23 -19.62 -8.07
C LEU A 412 9.61 -18.76 -6.86
N ILE A 413 8.59 -18.32 -6.12
CA ILE A 413 8.73 -17.60 -4.86
C ILE A 413 9.07 -18.61 -3.75
N VAL A 414 10.14 -18.32 -3.01
CA VAL A 414 10.65 -19.13 -1.89
C VAL A 414 11.16 -18.22 -0.78
N ASP A 415 11.31 -18.75 0.43
CA ASP A 415 11.95 -18.06 1.54
C ASP A 415 13.51 -17.99 1.38
N ASN A 416 14.24 -17.65 2.45
CA ASN A 416 15.69 -17.60 2.49
C ASN A 416 16.31 -18.50 3.59
N ALA A 417 15.65 -19.59 3.98
CA ALA A 417 16.14 -20.50 5.01
C ALA A 417 17.48 -21.18 4.62
N PRO A 418 18.33 -21.58 5.59
CA PRO A 418 19.71 -21.98 5.31
C PRO A 418 19.86 -23.19 4.37
N TYR A 419 18.92 -24.14 4.39
CA TYR A 419 18.98 -25.36 3.59
C TYR A 419 18.58 -25.14 2.12
N HIS A 420 17.68 -24.19 1.83
CA HIS A 420 17.49 -23.72 0.45
C HIS A 420 18.71 -22.95 -0.10
N CYS A 421 19.61 -22.49 0.79
CA CYS A 421 20.78 -21.66 0.49
C CYS A 421 22.10 -22.46 0.36
N LYS A 422 22.02 -23.73 -0.07
CA LYS A 422 23.17 -24.60 -0.39
C LYS A 422 24.00 -24.00 -1.54
N ALA A 423 25.09 -23.30 -1.20
CA ALA A 423 25.89 -22.51 -2.14
C ALA A 423 27.08 -23.28 -2.74
N ILE A 424 27.07 -23.46 -4.07
CA ILE A 424 28.15 -24.04 -4.88
C ILE A 424 29.36 -23.11 -4.92
N LYS A 425 29.13 -21.83 -5.20
CA LYS A 425 30.19 -20.80 -5.37
C LYS A 425 29.98 -19.67 -4.37
N LYS A 426 31.07 -19.20 -3.77
CA LYS A 426 31.11 -18.07 -2.83
C LYS A 426 32.26 -17.15 -3.21
N PRO A 427 32.15 -15.83 -3.03
CA PRO A 427 33.28 -14.92 -3.24
C PRO A 427 34.34 -15.11 -2.12
N PRO A 428 35.62 -14.77 -2.35
CA PRO A 428 36.69 -14.92 -1.36
C PRO A 428 36.39 -14.26 -0.01
N THR A 429 36.99 -14.78 1.06
CA THR A 429 36.91 -14.23 2.42
C THR A 429 38.26 -13.67 2.88
N SER A 430 38.32 -13.04 4.05
CA SER A 430 39.60 -12.64 4.68
C SER A 430 40.50 -13.84 5.03
N GLY A 431 39.93 -15.04 5.12
CA GLY A 431 40.65 -16.31 5.27
C GLY A 431 41.08 -16.96 3.94
N SER A 432 40.58 -16.50 2.79
CA SER A 432 40.90 -17.08 1.49
C SER A 432 42.38 -16.95 1.14
N SER A 433 42.89 -17.92 0.38
CA SER A 433 44.27 -17.86 -0.12
C SER A 433 44.45 -16.68 -1.09
N LYS A 434 45.69 -16.22 -1.20
CA LYS A 434 46.06 -15.22 -2.22
C LYS A 434 45.75 -15.71 -3.65
N GLN A 435 45.72 -17.02 -3.88
CA GLN A 435 45.41 -17.62 -5.18
C GLN A 435 43.91 -17.51 -5.50
N GLU A 436 43.01 -17.84 -4.56
CA GLU A 436 41.56 -17.61 -4.71
C GLU A 436 41.23 -16.14 -4.98
N ILE A 437 41.84 -15.24 -4.21
CA ILE A 437 41.65 -13.78 -4.35
C ILE A 437 42.10 -13.32 -5.74
N GLN A 438 43.25 -13.79 -6.23
CA GLN A 438 43.73 -13.45 -7.58
C GLN A 438 42.90 -14.11 -8.70
N ALA A 439 42.36 -15.32 -8.48
CA ALA A 439 41.45 -15.97 -9.42
C ALA A 439 40.14 -15.19 -9.55
N PHE A 440 39.50 -14.83 -8.43
CA PHE A 440 38.26 -14.03 -8.41
C PHE A 440 38.47 -12.64 -9.05
N LEU A 441 39.57 -11.95 -8.74
CA LEU A 441 39.90 -10.68 -9.40
C LEU A 441 40.06 -10.85 -10.92
N THR A 442 40.71 -11.93 -11.37
CA THR A 442 40.92 -12.21 -12.79
C THR A 442 39.60 -12.55 -13.51
N GLU A 443 38.76 -13.38 -12.89
CA GLU A 443 37.45 -13.78 -13.41
C GLU A 443 36.50 -12.58 -13.57
N ASN A 444 36.52 -11.65 -12.62
CA ASN A 444 35.75 -10.41 -12.66
C ASN A 444 36.43 -9.28 -13.47
N GLY A 445 37.50 -9.58 -14.22
CA GLY A 445 38.18 -8.63 -15.11
C GLY A 445 38.95 -7.50 -14.42
N LEU A 446 39.18 -7.58 -13.12
CA LEU A 446 39.83 -6.55 -12.31
C LEU A 446 41.35 -6.59 -12.51
N LYS A 447 41.95 -5.42 -12.70
CA LYS A 447 43.41 -5.26 -12.84
C LYS A 447 44.07 -5.12 -11.47
N PHE A 448 45.04 -5.98 -11.20
CA PHE A 448 45.83 -5.98 -9.96
C PHE A 448 47.29 -6.37 -10.25
N PHE A 449 48.22 -6.06 -9.35
CA PHE A 449 49.62 -6.48 -9.48
C PHE A 449 49.85 -7.79 -8.74
N LYS A 450 50.24 -8.87 -9.45
CA LYS A 450 50.43 -10.21 -8.87
C LYS A 450 51.35 -10.26 -7.62
N LYS A 451 52.30 -9.32 -7.52
CA LYS A 451 53.23 -9.18 -6.37
C LYS A 451 52.68 -8.45 -5.14
N GLN A 452 51.53 -7.77 -5.19
CA GLN A 452 50.93 -7.08 -4.02
C GLN A 452 50.66 -8.03 -2.84
N ASN A 453 50.59 -7.48 -1.63
CA ASN A 453 50.18 -8.23 -0.43
C ASN A 453 48.75 -8.79 -0.62
N ARG A 454 48.47 -9.97 -0.03
CA ARG A 454 47.14 -10.60 -0.02
C ARG A 454 46.07 -9.62 0.46
N ASP A 455 46.35 -8.88 1.53
CA ASP A 455 45.34 -8.06 2.20
C ASP A 455 44.91 -6.88 1.33
N VAL A 456 45.86 -6.22 0.66
CA VAL A 456 45.58 -5.16 -0.35
C VAL A 456 44.78 -5.70 -1.55
N LEU A 457 44.98 -6.96 -1.93
CA LEU A 457 44.18 -7.62 -2.96
C LEU A 457 42.78 -7.99 -2.43
N TYR A 458 42.66 -8.33 -1.15
CA TYR A 458 41.38 -8.60 -0.49
C TYR A 458 40.56 -7.33 -0.28
N ASP A 459 41.17 -6.20 0.06
CA ASP A 459 40.50 -4.90 0.15
C ASP A 459 39.92 -4.48 -1.20
N LEU A 460 40.64 -4.75 -2.29
CA LEU A 460 40.13 -4.55 -3.67
C LEU A 460 38.95 -5.47 -3.97
N VAL A 461 39.02 -6.76 -3.59
CA VAL A 461 37.90 -7.70 -3.73
C VAL A 461 36.68 -7.25 -2.91
N LYS A 462 36.89 -6.82 -1.65
CA LYS A 462 35.84 -6.35 -0.76
C LYS A 462 35.17 -5.10 -1.31
N ALA A 463 35.94 -4.07 -1.67
CA ALA A 463 35.41 -2.83 -2.25
C ALA A 463 34.65 -3.08 -3.55
N PHE A 464 35.13 -4.01 -4.40
CA PHE A 464 34.42 -4.42 -5.61
C PHE A 464 33.09 -5.11 -5.28
N ILE A 465 33.10 -6.10 -4.37
CA ILE A 465 31.89 -6.81 -3.93
C ILE A 465 30.86 -5.82 -3.35
N ASP A 466 31.28 -4.96 -2.43
CA ASP A 466 30.42 -3.99 -1.75
C ASP A 466 29.80 -2.98 -2.75
N CYS A 467 30.51 -2.63 -3.84
CA CYS A 467 30.00 -1.76 -4.91
C CYS A 467 29.09 -2.48 -5.93
N ASN A 468 29.11 -3.81 -6.00
CA ASN A 468 28.41 -4.61 -7.04
C ASN A 468 27.37 -5.57 -6.43
N GLY A 469 26.60 -5.09 -5.45
CA GLY A 469 25.48 -5.84 -4.86
C GLY A 469 25.82 -6.70 -3.62
N GLY A 470 27.04 -6.59 -3.10
CA GLY A 470 27.47 -7.34 -1.91
C GLY A 470 27.76 -8.81 -2.19
N ARG A 471 28.07 -9.58 -1.13
CA ARG A 471 28.56 -10.98 -1.27
C ARG A 471 27.55 -11.91 -1.95
N GLU A 472 26.26 -11.63 -1.83
CA GLU A 472 25.19 -12.47 -2.36
C GLU A 472 25.12 -12.41 -3.88
N ALA A 473 25.37 -11.25 -4.51
CA ALA A 473 25.47 -11.10 -5.96
C ALA A 473 26.60 -11.94 -6.61
N PHE A 474 27.56 -12.41 -5.81
CA PHE A 474 28.66 -13.29 -6.22
C PHE A 474 28.56 -14.71 -5.62
N THR A 475 27.44 -15.03 -4.96
CA THR A 475 27.17 -16.36 -4.40
C THR A 475 26.21 -17.09 -5.33
N THR A 476 26.51 -18.35 -5.63
CA THR A 476 25.70 -19.18 -6.55
C THR A 476 25.15 -20.37 -5.79
N TYR A 477 23.83 -20.49 -5.74
CA TYR A 477 23.11 -21.56 -5.03
C TYR A 477 22.77 -22.71 -5.98
N GLU A 478 22.76 -23.94 -5.44
CA GLU A 478 22.52 -25.16 -6.20
C GLU A 478 21.09 -25.25 -6.73
N PHE A 479 20.12 -24.91 -5.87
CA PHE A 479 18.71 -24.82 -6.23
C PHE A 479 18.48 -23.77 -7.34
N ASP A 480 19.08 -22.59 -7.22
CA ASP A 480 18.90 -21.48 -8.17
C ASP A 480 19.43 -21.83 -9.57
N GLU A 481 20.61 -22.47 -9.69
CA GLU A 481 21.12 -22.94 -10.99
C GLU A 481 20.34 -24.15 -11.52
N TYR A 482 19.85 -25.04 -10.65
CA TYR A 482 18.98 -26.16 -11.07
C TYR A 482 17.63 -25.65 -11.63
N ALA A 483 16.97 -24.72 -10.93
CA ALA A 483 15.75 -24.05 -11.38
C ALA A 483 15.96 -23.34 -12.73
N LYS A 484 17.04 -22.55 -12.82
CA LYS A 484 17.44 -21.81 -14.02
C LYS A 484 17.75 -22.72 -15.22
N SER A 485 18.30 -23.91 -15.01
CA SER A 485 18.51 -24.88 -16.10
C SER A 485 17.21 -25.48 -16.67
N HIS A 486 16.09 -25.37 -15.93
CA HIS A 486 14.73 -25.68 -16.39
C HIS A 486 13.94 -24.44 -16.83
N GLY A 487 14.59 -23.27 -16.93
CA GLY A 487 13.93 -22.00 -17.29
C GLY A 487 13.12 -21.34 -16.17
N VAL A 488 13.21 -21.83 -14.93
CA VAL A 488 12.54 -21.26 -13.76
C VAL A 488 13.47 -20.25 -13.07
N THR A 489 12.97 -19.05 -12.80
CA THR A 489 13.70 -18.07 -11.98
C THR A 489 13.29 -18.21 -10.51
N VAL A 490 14.24 -18.37 -9.59
CA VAL A 490 13.97 -18.32 -8.15
C VAL A 490 13.89 -16.85 -7.70
N LEU A 491 12.83 -16.50 -6.97
CA LEU A 491 12.62 -15.17 -6.39
C LEU A 491 12.54 -15.29 -4.86
N ARG A 492 13.68 -15.04 -4.20
CA ARG A 492 13.83 -15.22 -2.75
C ARG A 492 13.24 -14.06 -1.96
N LEU A 493 12.43 -14.39 -0.95
CA LEU A 493 11.83 -13.42 -0.04
C LEU A 493 12.89 -12.76 0.84
N PRO A 494 12.69 -11.49 1.26
CA PRO A 494 13.44 -10.91 2.36
C PRO A 494 13.14 -11.66 3.67
N GLN A 495 14.13 -11.73 4.57
CA GLN A 495 13.92 -12.26 5.93
C GLN A 495 12.78 -11.51 6.63
N TYR A 496 11.90 -12.22 7.34
CA TYR A 496 10.71 -11.69 8.03
C TYR A 496 9.66 -11.06 7.09
N HIS A 497 9.56 -11.53 5.85
CA HIS A 497 8.56 -11.07 4.86
C HIS A 497 7.77 -12.22 4.23
N CYS A 498 7.48 -13.26 5.02
CA CYS A 498 6.60 -14.38 4.67
C CYS A 498 5.20 -13.93 4.19
N PHE A 499 4.69 -12.80 4.67
CA PHE A 499 3.44 -12.18 4.18
C PHE A 499 3.44 -11.76 2.69
N PHE A 500 4.58 -11.81 1.99
CA PHE A 500 4.62 -11.71 0.52
C PHE A 500 4.48 -13.08 -0.20
N ASN A 501 4.44 -14.22 0.51
CA ASN A 501 4.37 -15.58 -0.04
C ASN A 501 2.90 -16.07 -0.10
N PRO A 502 2.28 -16.23 -1.28
CA PRO A 502 0.87 -16.64 -1.42
C PRO A 502 0.49 -17.94 -0.68
N VAL A 503 1.42 -18.91 -0.61
CA VAL A 503 1.19 -20.23 0.01
C VAL A 503 0.99 -20.15 1.53
N GLU A 504 1.42 -19.08 2.20
CA GLU A 504 1.19 -18.89 3.65
C GLU A 504 -0.31 -18.72 3.97
N LEU A 505 -1.05 -18.10 3.05
CA LEU A 505 -2.51 -18.00 3.14
C LEU A 505 -3.19 -19.35 2.87
N LEU A 506 -2.60 -20.22 2.03
CA LEU A 506 -3.02 -21.60 1.85
C LEU A 506 -2.78 -22.42 3.14
N TRP A 507 -1.66 -22.21 3.82
CA TRP A 507 -1.36 -22.87 5.10
C TRP A 507 -2.32 -22.45 6.21
N SER A 508 -2.70 -21.17 6.28
CA SER A 508 -3.78 -20.71 7.17
C SER A 508 -5.11 -21.45 6.89
N GLN A 509 -5.54 -21.51 5.63
CA GLN A 509 -6.78 -22.21 5.25
C GLN A 509 -6.71 -23.73 5.46
N LEU A 510 -5.56 -24.37 5.22
CA LEU A 510 -5.31 -25.78 5.50
C LEU A 510 -5.41 -26.06 7.00
N LYS A 511 -4.69 -25.30 7.83
CA LYS A 511 -4.73 -25.42 9.31
C LYS A 511 -6.16 -25.21 9.82
N GLN A 512 -6.92 -24.24 9.27
CA GLN A 512 -8.33 -24.01 9.62
C GLN A 512 -9.23 -25.18 9.20
N HIS A 513 -9.08 -25.73 8.00
CA HIS A 513 -9.83 -26.90 7.51
C HIS A 513 -9.56 -28.14 8.37
N LEU A 514 -8.30 -28.44 8.68
CA LEU A 514 -7.91 -29.54 9.56
C LEU A 514 -8.48 -29.37 10.97
N ARG A 515 -8.36 -28.18 11.58
CA ARG A 515 -8.98 -27.84 12.88
C ARG A 515 -10.51 -27.99 12.83
N LYS A 516 -11.16 -27.70 11.69
CA LYS A 516 -12.63 -27.74 11.50
C LYS A 516 -13.19 -29.15 11.35
N GLU A 517 -12.47 -30.07 10.71
CA GLU A 517 -12.88 -31.49 10.55
C GLU A 517 -12.22 -32.44 11.57
N GLY A 518 -11.31 -31.92 12.40
CA GLY A 518 -10.51 -32.69 13.34
C GLY A 518 -11.26 -33.22 14.57
N ASN A 519 -10.77 -34.35 15.07
CA ASN A 519 -11.15 -35.01 16.31
C ASN A 519 -9.89 -35.20 17.19
N THR A 520 -10.06 -35.19 18.52
CA THR A 520 -8.96 -35.41 19.49
C THR A 520 -8.29 -36.80 19.35
N THR A 521 -8.98 -37.76 18.73
CA THR A 521 -8.49 -39.13 18.48
C THR A 521 -7.91 -39.37 17.08
N ASP A 522 -7.88 -38.37 16.19
CA ASP A 522 -7.33 -38.53 14.85
C ASP A 522 -5.82 -38.82 14.87
N THR A 523 -5.39 -39.84 14.12
CA THR A 523 -3.95 -40.15 13.94
C THR A 523 -3.29 -39.23 12.90
N ALA A 524 -1.96 -39.21 12.90
CA ALA A 524 -1.19 -38.43 11.92
C ALA A 524 -1.48 -38.85 10.47
N GLU A 525 -1.78 -40.12 10.22
CA GLU A 525 -2.13 -40.67 8.91
C GLU A 525 -3.52 -40.21 8.46
N THR A 526 -4.49 -40.08 9.38
CA THR A 526 -5.80 -39.48 9.10
C THR A 526 -5.67 -38.00 8.76
N VAL A 527 -4.92 -37.23 9.56
CA VAL A 527 -4.68 -35.79 9.31
C VAL A 527 -3.93 -35.58 7.98
N ARG A 528 -2.89 -36.38 7.70
CA ARG A 528 -2.19 -36.41 6.39
C ARG A 528 -3.15 -36.67 5.22
N THR A 529 -4.09 -37.59 5.39
CA THR A 529 -5.06 -37.94 4.34
C THR A 529 -6.06 -36.81 4.08
N ARG A 530 -6.52 -36.10 5.13
CA ARG A 530 -7.35 -34.89 4.95
C ARG A 530 -6.54 -33.75 4.31
N ALA A 531 -5.30 -33.53 4.75
CA ALA A 531 -4.43 -32.48 4.23
C ALA A 531 -4.14 -32.66 2.73
N LEU A 532 -3.77 -33.87 2.30
CA LEU A 532 -3.57 -34.18 0.88
C LEU A 532 -4.85 -33.95 0.06
N ARG A 533 -6.01 -34.38 0.58
CA ARG A 533 -7.31 -34.16 -0.08
C ARG A 533 -7.64 -32.67 -0.21
N PHE A 534 -7.36 -31.86 0.82
CA PHE A 534 -7.58 -30.41 0.78
C PHE A 534 -6.77 -29.76 -0.35
N LEU A 535 -5.46 -30.06 -0.41
CA LEU A 535 -4.55 -29.51 -1.42
C LEU A 535 -4.98 -29.92 -2.84
N GLN A 536 -5.29 -31.19 -3.05
CA GLN A 536 -5.76 -31.73 -4.35
C GLN A 536 -7.10 -31.15 -4.83
N ASN A 537 -7.88 -30.54 -3.95
CA ASN A 537 -9.17 -29.92 -4.29
C ASN A 537 -9.13 -28.38 -4.19
N PHE A 538 -7.95 -27.78 -3.98
CA PHE A 538 -7.81 -26.34 -3.84
C PHE A 538 -7.98 -25.62 -5.19
N ARG A 539 -8.96 -24.72 -5.27
CA ARG A 539 -9.45 -24.18 -6.55
C ARG A 539 -8.66 -22.98 -7.05
N ASP A 540 -8.67 -22.80 -8.38
CA ASP A 540 -8.03 -21.68 -9.07
C ASP A 540 -8.59 -20.31 -8.62
N VAL A 541 -9.91 -20.20 -8.45
CA VAL A 541 -10.57 -18.97 -7.97
C VAL A 541 -9.98 -18.54 -6.62
N SER A 542 -10.01 -19.45 -5.64
CA SER A 542 -9.46 -19.21 -4.31
C SER A 542 -7.97 -18.88 -4.33
N SER A 543 -7.18 -19.53 -5.21
CA SER A 543 -5.76 -19.22 -5.35
C SER A 543 -5.50 -17.83 -5.95
N LYS A 544 -6.27 -17.42 -6.95
CA LYS A 544 -6.18 -16.06 -7.54
C LYS A 544 -6.42 -14.98 -6.50
N ASP A 545 -7.35 -15.21 -5.57
CA ASP A 545 -7.57 -14.29 -4.44
C ASP A 545 -6.37 -14.23 -3.49
N LEU A 546 -5.65 -15.35 -3.26
CA LEU A 546 -4.41 -15.36 -2.45
C LEU A 546 -3.28 -14.56 -3.12
N PHE A 547 -3.06 -14.75 -4.42
CA PHE A 547 -2.09 -13.97 -5.19
C PHE A 547 -2.47 -12.48 -5.28
N ALA A 548 -3.75 -12.16 -5.43
CA ALA A 548 -4.23 -10.77 -5.43
C ALA A 548 -4.07 -10.10 -4.06
N HIS A 549 -4.23 -10.86 -2.97
CA HIS A 549 -4.00 -10.38 -1.61
C HIS A 549 -2.51 -10.03 -1.38
N THR A 550 -1.57 -10.92 -1.72
CA THR A 550 -0.13 -10.63 -1.52
C THR A 550 0.37 -9.53 -2.45
N GLN A 551 -0.05 -9.49 -3.73
CA GLN A 551 0.25 -8.39 -4.66
C GLN A 551 -0.19 -7.03 -4.11
N LYS A 552 -1.33 -6.98 -3.42
CA LYS A 552 -1.83 -5.77 -2.74
C LYS A 552 -0.97 -5.40 -1.52
N ILE A 553 -0.50 -6.36 -0.71
CA ILE A 553 0.45 -6.07 0.38
C ILE A 553 1.78 -5.54 -0.19
N GLU A 554 2.32 -6.16 -1.25
CA GLU A 554 3.50 -5.64 -1.94
C GLU A 554 3.31 -4.19 -2.38
N GLN A 555 2.13 -3.84 -2.91
CA GLN A 555 1.84 -2.50 -3.39
C GLN A 555 1.66 -1.47 -2.25
N ASP A 556 0.87 -1.79 -1.21
CA ASP A 556 0.77 -0.97 0.01
C ASP A 556 2.18 -0.70 0.60
N VAL A 557 3.09 -1.69 0.57
CA VAL A 557 4.47 -1.56 1.09
C VAL A 557 5.42 -0.81 0.14
N ARG A 558 5.23 -0.88 -1.19
CA ARG A 558 5.93 -0.01 -2.16
C ARG A 558 5.57 1.45 -1.89
N GLU A 559 4.28 1.76 -1.80
CA GLU A 559 3.76 3.12 -1.55
C GLU A 559 4.29 3.70 -0.23
N MET A 560 4.23 2.95 0.88
CA MET A 560 4.82 3.38 2.17
C MET A 560 6.34 3.59 2.10
N SER A 561 7.05 2.84 1.25
CA SER A 561 8.50 3.01 1.07
C SER A 561 8.84 4.29 0.28
N GLU A 562 8.02 4.63 -0.71
CA GLU A 562 8.15 5.87 -1.49
C GLU A 562 7.81 7.10 -0.64
N GLU A 563 6.74 7.08 0.16
CA GLU A 563 6.41 8.16 1.12
C GLU A 563 7.54 8.38 2.15
N ARG A 564 8.14 7.30 2.68
CA ARG A 564 9.27 7.39 3.63
C ARG A 564 10.52 7.99 2.99
N MET A 565 10.79 7.68 1.72
CA MET A 565 11.91 8.27 0.97
C MET A 565 11.71 9.76 0.70
N LEU A 566 10.50 10.19 0.33
CA LEU A 566 10.16 11.60 0.19
C LEU A 566 10.36 12.35 1.52
N THR A 567 9.81 11.81 2.62
CA THR A 567 9.94 12.38 3.97
C THR A 567 11.38 12.57 4.42
N LEU A 568 12.30 11.66 4.03
CA LEU A 568 13.73 11.77 4.32
C LEU A 568 14.48 12.78 3.42
N SER A 569 13.94 13.08 2.24
CA SER A 569 14.54 14.09 1.33
C SER A 569 14.27 15.54 1.78
N GLU A 570 13.24 15.78 2.61
CA GLU A 570 12.91 17.10 3.15
C GLU A 570 13.93 17.61 4.20
N GLU A 571 14.94 16.82 4.61
CA GLU A 571 16.09 17.31 5.40
C GLU A 571 17.05 18.24 4.59
N HIS A 572 16.73 18.52 3.32
CA HIS A 572 17.31 19.62 2.53
C HIS A 572 16.23 20.53 1.94
N PHE A 573 15.42 21.12 2.82
CA PHE A 573 14.47 22.16 2.46
C PHE A 573 15.18 23.50 2.24
N ASP A 574 15.49 23.83 0.98
CA ASP A 574 15.79 25.22 0.60
C ASP A 574 14.54 26.06 0.87
N LEU A 575 14.68 27.07 1.74
CA LEU A 575 13.56 27.89 2.20
C LEU A 575 13.06 28.82 1.07
N LEU A 576 11.93 28.45 0.46
CA LEU A 576 11.11 29.34 -0.37
C LEU A 576 10.46 30.44 0.49
N TYR A 577 11.27 31.41 0.88
CA TYR A 577 10.80 32.78 1.05
C TYR A 577 10.70 33.43 -0.32
N ASP A 578 9.63 34.17 -0.55
CA ASP A 578 9.61 35.16 -1.65
C ASP A 578 9.97 36.54 -1.10
N VAL A 579 10.31 37.48 -1.98
CA VAL A 579 10.75 38.83 -1.64
C VAL A 579 9.75 39.83 -2.19
N ASP A 580 9.14 40.64 -1.32
CA ASP A 580 8.25 41.72 -1.77
C ASP A 580 9.00 42.86 -2.48
N ASP A 581 8.27 43.76 -3.15
CA ASP A 581 8.84 44.89 -3.91
C ASP A 581 9.68 45.86 -3.05
N GLU A 582 9.61 45.75 -1.71
CA GLU A 582 10.39 46.50 -0.73
C GLU A 582 11.58 45.71 -0.14
N GLY A 583 11.83 44.49 -0.61
CA GLY A 583 13.00 43.68 -0.26
C GLY A 583 12.83 42.80 0.99
N ARG A 584 11.61 42.56 1.46
CA ARG A 584 11.33 41.80 2.70
C ARG A 584 10.92 40.36 2.41
N LEU A 585 11.41 39.44 3.22
CA LEU A 585 11.11 38.01 3.13
C LEU A 585 9.68 37.72 3.64
N ILE A 586 8.83 37.19 2.77
CA ILE A 586 7.45 36.79 3.08
C ILE A 586 7.27 35.27 2.92
N ASN A 587 6.34 34.72 3.72
CA ASN A 587 6.02 33.29 3.72
C ASN A 587 4.75 33.04 2.88
N VAL A 588 4.79 32.04 2.00
CA VAL A 588 3.67 31.72 1.10
C VAL A 588 2.60 30.95 1.86
N THR A 589 1.61 31.67 2.40
CA THR A 589 0.44 31.08 3.05
C THR A 589 -0.52 30.50 2.01
N ILE A 590 -1.01 29.28 2.26
CA ILE A 590 -2.14 28.71 1.53
C ILE A 590 -3.35 28.77 2.45
N ASP A 591 -4.37 29.53 2.06
CA ASP A 591 -5.59 29.69 2.86
C ASP A 591 -6.38 28.37 2.98
N GLY A 592 -6.89 28.11 4.19
CA GLY A 592 -7.50 26.83 4.57
C GLY A 592 -8.81 27.01 5.32
N ASP A 593 -9.86 27.39 4.60
CA ASP A 593 -11.23 27.50 5.11
C ASP A 593 -11.95 26.14 5.29
N ASP A 594 -13.18 26.19 5.80
CA ASP A 594 -14.09 25.09 6.14
C ASP A 594 -13.69 24.21 7.35
N VAL A 595 -13.60 24.85 8.53
CA VAL A 595 -13.60 24.16 9.85
C VAL A 595 -15.02 24.10 10.42
N ASP A 596 -15.78 23.07 10.05
CA ASP A 596 -17.12 22.82 10.61
C ASP A 596 -17.03 22.11 11.98
N ASN A 597 -17.30 22.86 13.06
CA ASN A 597 -17.25 22.38 14.45
C ASN A 597 -18.59 21.77 14.87
N GLY A 598 -18.77 20.47 14.61
CA GLY A 598 -19.94 19.70 15.04
C GLY A 598 -19.63 18.72 16.17
N ASP A 599 -19.68 19.17 17.42
CA ASP A 599 -19.69 18.26 18.58
C ASP A 599 -21.01 17.50 18.67
N PHE A 600 -20.95 16.16 18.71
CA PHE A 600 -22.03 15.34 19.23
C PHE A 600 -21.47 14.15 20.01
N PHE A 601 -21.85 14.08 21.29
CA PHE A 601 -21.34 13.15 22.27
C PHE A 601 -22.44 12.12 22.58
N ASP A 602 -22.20 10.83 22.39
CA ASP A 602 -22.01 9.86 23.49
C ASP A 602 -21.93 8.40 23.00
N SER A 603 -21.43 7.52 23.87
CA SER A 603 -21.76 6.10 24.02
C SER A 603 -21.77 5.19 22.78
N PHE A 604 -20.61 4.57 22.52
CA PHE A 604 -20.56 3.11 22.63
C PHE A 604 -19.18 2.66 23.13
N CYS A 605 -19.16 1.95 24.26
CA CYS A 605 -17.94 1.38 24.84
C CYS A 605 -17.67 -0.01 24.29
N LEU A 606 -16.38 -0.34 24.14
CA LEU A 606 -15.83 -1.70 24.25
C LEU A 606 -16.58 -2.82 23.49
N SER A 607 -16.46 -2.81 22.17
CA SER A 607 -16.38 -4.05 21.39
C SER A 607 -14.98 -4.15 20.78
N ASP A 608 -14.20 -5.15 21.19
CA ASP A 608 -12.96 -5.48 20.47
C ASP A 608 -13.35 -6.07 19.11
N ASP A 609 -12.87 -5.39 18.07
CA ASP A 609 -12.89 -5.84 16.68
C ASP A 609 -11.57 -5.39 16.07
N SER A 610 -10.57 -6.25 16.30
CA SER A 610 -9.19 -6.17 15.84
C SER A 610 -8.89 -7.27 14.83
N SER A 611 -9.73 -7.41 13.82
CA SER A 611 -9.36 -8.02 12.55
C SER A 611 -8.37 -7.11 11.82
N ASP A 612 -7.08 -7.31 12.09
CA ASP A 612 -5.96 -6.72 11.37
C ASP A 612 -4.88 -7.80 11.25
N ASP A 613 -4.69 -8.34 10.03
CA ASP A 613 -4.10 -9.66 9.82
C ASP A 613 -2.56 -9.67 9.97
N SER A 614 -2.05 -9.78 11.21
CA SER A 614 -0.62 -10.00 11.43
C SER A 614 -0.25 -11.47 11.23
N PHE A 615 0.36 -11.78 10.08
CA PHE A 615 0.99 -13.07 9.85
C PHE A 615 2.34 -13.15 10.60
N ASP A 616 2.37 -13.90 11.70
CA ASP A 616 3.57 -14.18 12.49
C ASP A 616 3.57 -15.65 12.94
N ASP A 617 4.75 -16.26 13.05
CA ASP A 617 4.95 -17.70 13.26
C ASP A 617 5.43 -18.00 14.70
N SER A 618 4.81 -17.30 15.67
CA SER A 618 5.29 -17.17 17.06
C SER A 618 4.41 -17.90 18.10
N ASP A 619 3.91 -19.10 17.78
CA ASP A 619 3.10 -20.03 18.61
C ASP A 619 1.72 -19.50 19.10
N ASP A 620 1.44 -18.20 19.04
CA ASP A 620 0.12 -17.58 19.25
C ASP A 620 -0.60 -17.30 17.89
N ASP A 621 -1.27 -18.28 17.25
CA ASP A 621 -2.13 -17.96 16.09
C ASP A 621 -3.31 -17.05 16.54
N GLU A 622 -3.26 -15.75 16.28
CA GLU A 622 -4.45 -14.88 16.27
C GLU A 622 -5.28 -15.16 14.99
N GLU A 623 -6.61 -15.25 15.12
CA GLU A 623 -7.45 -15.80 14.04
C GLU A 623 -7.74 -14.78 12.92
N LEU A 624 -7.41 -15.19 11.69
CA LEU A 624 -7.84 -14.59 10.42
C LEU A 624 -9.37 -14.78 10.24
N ILE A 625 -10.18 -13.98 10.95
CA ILE A 625 -11.65 -13.97 10.85
C ILE A 625 -12.07 -13.17 9.61
N ILE A 626 -12.04 -13.81 8.44
CA ILE A 626 -12.69 -13.30 7.23
C ILE A 626 -14.15 -13.75 7.23
N ASP A 627 -15.07 -12.83 7.50
CA ASP A 627 -16.51 -13.07 7.41
C ASP A 627 -16.98 -13.17 5.95
N TYR A 628 -17.19 -14.41 5.49
CA TYR A 628 -17.67 -14.74 4.15
C TYR A 628 -19.21 -14.92 4.07
N THR A 629 -19.99 -14.28 4.95
CA THR A 629 -21.46 -14.45 4.98
C THR A 629 -22.21 -13.90 3.73
N GLU A 630 -21.56 -13.15 2.83
CA GLU A 630 -22.14 -12.67 1.56
C GLU A 630 -21.56 -13.32 0.27
N MET A 631 -21.29 -14.64 0.26
CA MET A 631 -21.08 -15.39 -1.00
C MET A 631 -21.79 -16.75 -1.03
N VAL A 632 -23.06 -16.74 -1.43
CA VAL A 632 -23.88 -17.90 -1.86
C VAL A 632 -24.69 -17.54 -3.11
#